data_AF-A0A954T5R6-F1
#
_entry.id   AF-A0A954T5R6-F1
#
_cell.length_a   1.000
_cell.length_b   1.000
_cell.length_c   1.000
_cell.angle_alpha   90.00
_cell.angle_beta   90.00
_cell.angle_gamma   90.00
#
_symmetry.space_group_name_H-M   'P 1'
#
loop_
_entity.id
_entity.type
_entity.pdbx_description
1 polymer ?
#
loop_
_entity_poly.entity_id
_entity_poly.type
_entity_poly.pdbx_seq_one_letter_code
_entity_poly.pdbx_strand_id
1 'polypeptide(L)'
;MNLRQTAEVAALASMLSECIVSAQEPIATSALHAYWKSSQLRLKCWFASLRACPSPQATVTSPYHLRHQVCLCREILVAELLTRVWSTVLLARDAFHSQNECQQLARHVFNGQMEARREVLKLLADSSRLPAQQAAVVDRLRRRVERWADMLVGPMVVSHGISDFVVDLDRAKDFAQSAFPSTFEGPNAAVHQLTFVGLSHAIPRINLADEARTTLNHAVARSVLAALPL
;
A
#
# COMPACT_ATOMS: atom_id res chain seq x y z
N MET A 1 1.70 14.03 -4.97
CA MET A 1 2.25 13.02 -4.05
C MET A 1 3.21 12.09 -4.80
N ASN A 2 4.39 11.84 -4.25
CA ASN A 2 5.37 10.90 -4.81
C ASN A 2 5.25 9.50 -4.16
N LEU A 3 5.96 8.51 -4.70
CA LEU A 3 5.88 7.13 -4.18
C LEU A 3 6.32 7.02 -2.71
N ARG A 4 7.39 7.70 -2.32
CA ARG A 4 7.87 7.69 -0.94
C ARG A 4 6.82 8.22 0.02
N GLN A 5 6.17 9.33 -0.31
CA GLN A 5 5.09 9.89 0.52
C GLN A 5 3.94 8.91 0.72
N THR A 6 3.63 8.07 -0.28
CA THR A 6 2.62 7.02 -0.15
C THR A 6 3.02 5.98 0.89
N ALA A 7 4.29 5.58 0.88
CA ALA A 7 4.83 4.65 1.86
C ALA A 7 4.91 5.27 3.26
N GLU A 8 5.28 6.55 3.37
CA GLU A 8 5.30 7.29 4.64
C GLU A 8 3.91 7.36 5.28
N VAL A 9 2.85 7.59 4.50
CA VAL A 9 1.46 7.53 5.00
C VAL A 9 1.11 6.13 5.47
N ALA A 10 1.58 5.07 4.80
CA ALA A 10 1.38 3.69 5.26
C ALA A 10 2.08 3.42 6.60
N ALA A 11 3.31 3.92 6.77
CA ALA A 11 4.02 3.82 8.05
C ALA A 11 3.27 4.57 9.17
N LEU A 12 2.80 5.79 8.90
CA LEU A 12 2.01 6.54 9.89
C LEU A 12 0.73 5.81 10.29
N ALA A 13 -0.01 5.27 9.32
CA ALA A 13 -1.22 4.49 9.61
C ALA A 13 -0.92 3.23 10.44
N SER A 14 0.21 2.55 10.18
CA SER A 14 0.66 1.40 10.98
C SER A 14 1.07 1.82 12.39
N MET A 15 1.84 2.90 12.54
CA MET A 15 2.28 3.42 13.84
C MET A 15 1.12 3.87 14.74
N LEU A 16 0.09 4.47 14.14
CA LEU A 16 -1.09 4.96 14.86
C LEU A 16 -2.22 3.93 14.91
N SER A 17 -1.98 2.70 14.44
CA SER A 17 -3.02 1.67 14.31
C SER A 17 -3.74 1.39 15.62
N GLU A 18 -3.03 1.18 16.73
CA GLU A 18 -3.67 0.91 18.03
C GLU A 18 -4.50 2.11 18.53
N CYS A 19 -4.08 3.35 18.28
CA CYS A 19 -4.89 4.54 18.60
C CYS A 19 -6.19 4.57 17.79
N ILE A 20 -6.11 4.23 16.49
CA ILE A 20 -7.28 4.19 15.60
C ILE A 20 -8.19 3.01 15.95
N VAL A 21 -7.64 1.86 16.31
CA VAL A 21 -8.40 0.64 16.61
C VAL A 21 -9.16 0.79 17.93
N SER A 22 -8.55 1.40 18.95
CA SER A 22 -9.15 1.56 20.27
C SER A 22 -10.01 2.83 20.45
N ALA A 23 -9.96 3.77 19.50
CA ALA A 23 -10.72 5.02 19.59
C ALA A 23 -12.23 4.78 19.63
N GLN A 24 -12.93 5.36 20.62
CA GLN A 24 -14.37 5.22 20.76
C GLN A 24 -15.17 5.94 19.67
N GLU A 25 -14.62 7.05 19.16
CA GLU A 25 -15.27 7.80 18.08
C GLU A 25 -15.20 7.02 16.77
N PRO A 26 -16.32 6.89 16.03
CA PRO A 26 -16.32 6.21 14.74
C PRO A 26 -15.48 7.00 13.73
N ILE A 27 -14.87 6.29 12.78
CA ILE A 27 -14.21 6.95 11.65
C ILE A 27 -15.27 7.72 10.88
N ALA A 28 -15.03 9.01 10.64
CA ALA A 28 -15.98 9.87 9.94
C ALA A 28 -16.40 9.23 8.60
N THR A 29 -17.72 9.07 8.40
CA THR A 29 -18.29 8.47 7.17
C THR A 29 -17.82 9.20 5.91
N SER A 30 -17.59 10.51 6.00
CA SER A 30 -17.05 11.33 4.92
C SER A 30 -15.62 10.92 4.53
N ALA A 31 -14.77 10.55 5.49
CA ALA A 31 -13.41 10.07 5.25
C ALA A 31 -13.42 8.69 4.58
N LEU A 32 -14.24 7.75 5.09
CA LEU A 32 -14.41 6.42 4.49
C LEU A 32 -14.95 6.51 3.05
N HIS A 33 -15.97 7.34 2.82
CA HIS A 33 -16.53 7.56 1.49
C HIS A 33 -15.49 8.18 0.54
N ALA A 34 -14.73 9.17 1.01
CA ALA A 34 -13.66 9.78 0.22
C ALA A 34 -12.56 8.79 -0.13
N TYR A 35 -12.19 7.91 0.81
CA TYR A 35 -11.22 6.84 0.59
C TYR A 35 -11.68 5.85 -0.47
N TRP A 36 -12.91 5.34 -0.34
CA TRP A 36 -13.49 4.42 -1.31
C TRP A 36 -13.56 5.07 -2.71
N LYS A 37 -14.16 6.26 -2.82
CA LYS A 37 -14.33 6.97 -4.09
C LYS A 37 -12.98 7.23 -4.79
N SER A 38 -11.99 7.72 -4.03
CA SER A 38 -10.66 8.01 -4.58
C SER A 38 -9.93 6.75 -5.01
N SER A 39 -10.07 5.66 -4.25
CA SER A 39 -9.51 4.35 -4.61
C SER A 39 -10.13 3.79 -5.89
N GLN A 40 -11.44 3.91 -6.07
CA GLN A 40 -12.13 3.47 -7.29
C GLN A 40 -11.69 4.26 -8.52
N LEU A 41 -11.61 5.58 -8.42
CA LEU A 41 -11.13 6.43 -9.52
C LEU A 41 -9.67 6.11 -9.87
N ARG A 42 -8.82 5.92 -8.85
CA ARG A 42 -7.42 5.53 -9.04
C ARG A 42 -7.29 4.20 -9.79
N LEU A 43 -8.06 3.18 -9.38
CA LEU A 43 -8.09 1.89 -10.07
C LEU A 43 -8.50 2.02 -11.54
N LYS A 44 -9.55 2.80 -11.84
CA LYS A 44 -9.98 3.08 -13.22
C LYS A 44 -8.85 3.72 -14.03
N CYS A 45 -8.16 4.71 -13.49
CA CYS A 45 -7.03 5.36 -14.15
C CYS A 45 -5.85 4.40 -14.40
N TRP A 46 -5.53 3.53 -13.43
CA TRP A 46 -4.50 2.52 -13.61
C TRP A 46 -4.84 1.52 -14.71
N PHE A 47 -6.06 0.96 -14.71
CA PHE A 47 -6.46 0.02 -15.75
C PHE A 47 -6.52 0.65 -17.14
N ALA A 48 -6.96 1.91 -17.25
CA ALA A 48 -6.89 2.65 -18.50
C ALA A 48 -5.42 2.80 -18.97
N SER A 49 -4.51 3.15 -18.05
CA SER A 49 -3.08 3.33 -18.36
C SER A 49 -2.38 2.01 -18.73
N LEU A 50 -2.73 0.90 -18.06
CA LEU A 50 -2.21 -0.44 -18.35
C LEU A 50 -2.66 -0.92 -19.73
N ARG A 51 -3.91 -0.62 -20.12
CA ARG A 51 -4.48 -0.99 -21.44
C ARG A 51 -3.94 -0.13 -22.58
N ALA A 52 -3.58 1.13 -22.31
CA ALA A 52 -3.00 2.03 -23.29
C ALA A 52 -1.55 1.66 -23.68
N CYS A 53 -0.94 0.65 -23.04
CA CYS A 53 0.38 0.17 -23.42
C CYS A 53 0.32 -0.50 -24.82
N PRO A 54 1.21 -0.13 -25.74
CA PRO A 54 1.18 -0.61 -27.12
C PRO A 54 1.28 -2.14 -27.20
N SER A 55 0.60 -2.72 -28.19
CA SER A 55 0.63 -4.14 -28.52
C SER A 55 2.07 -4.60 -28.81
N PRO A 56 2.45 -5.86 -28.47
CA PRO A 56 3.76 -6.43 -28.75
C PRO A 56 4.15 -6.47 -30.25
N GLN A 57 3.21 -6.15 -31.15
CA GLN A 57 3.45 -6.02 -32.59
C GLN A 57 4.07 -4.67 -33.00
N ALA A 58 4.16 -3.70 -32.08
CA ALA A 58 4.87 -2.45 -32.34
C ALA A 58 6.39 -2.72 -32.39
N THR A 59 7.00 -2.54 -33.56
CA THR A 59 8.40 -2.89 -33.88
C THR A 59 9.45 -2.20 -33.01
N VAL A 60 9.11 -1.11 -32.31
CA VAL A 60 9.99 -0.45 -31.33
C VAL A 60 9.16 0.15 -30.19
N THR A 61 9.32 -0.34 -28.96
CA THR A 61 8.78 0.35 -27.77
C THR A 61 9.61 1.61 -27.52
N SER A 62 9.01 2.79 -27.67
CA SER A 62 9.72 4.04 -27.39
C SER A 62 10.17 4.10 -25.92
N PRO A 63 11.40 4.60 -25.63
CA PRO A 63 11.92 4.71 -24.27
C PRO A 63 11.01 5.46 -23.30
N TYR A 64 10.22 6.42 -23.82
CA TYR A 64 9.23 7.16 -23.04
C TYR A 64 8.10 6.25 -22.52
N HIS A 65 7.55 5.39 -23.38
CA HIS A 65 6.49 4.46 -23.00
C HIS A 65 6.99 3.44 -21.98
N LEU A 66 8.18 2.90 -22.18
CA LEU A 66 8.80 1.97 -21.25
C LEU A 66 8.99 2.61 -19.86
N ARG A 67 9.50 3.85 -19.80
CA ARG A 67 9.64 4.59 -18.55
C ARG A 67 8.28 4.82 -17.89
N HIS A 68 7.26 5.19 -18.65
CA HIS A 68 5.90 5.38 -18.12
C HIS A 68 5.34 4.09 -17.52
N GLN A 69 5.49 2.97 -18.22
CA GLN A 69 5.03 1.66 -17.78
C GLN A 69 5.74 1.18 -16.51
N VAL A 70 7.06 1.35 -16.43
CA VAL A 70 7.85 1.06 -15.22
C VAL A 70 7.38 1.94 -14.06
N CYS A 71 7.16 3.23 -14.27
CA CYS A 71 6.63 4.13 -13.25
C CYS A 71 5.24 3.71 -12.76
N LEU A 72 4.34 3.32 -13.67
CA LEU A 72 3.00 2.83 -13.33
C LEU A 72 3.05 1.54 -12.51
N CYS A 73 3.91 0.58 -12.89
CA CYS A 73 4.08 -0.66 -12.11
C CYS A 73 4.56 -0.36 -10.69
N ARG A 74 5.54 0.54 -10.54
CA ARG A 74 6.03 0.95 -9.22
C ARG A 74 4.97 1.68 -8.40
N GLU A 75 4.15 2.51 -9.04
CA GLU A 75 3.03 3.21 -8.41
C GLU A 75 2.02 2.22 -7.83
N ILE A 76 1.56 1.25 -8.63
CA ILE A 76 0.62 0.21 -8.19
C ILE A 76 1.21 -0.58 -7.02
N LEU A 77 2.46 -1.02 -7.13
CA LEU A 77 3.11 -1.79 -6.07
C LEU A 77 3.25 -0.98 -4.77
N VAL A 78 3.73 0.26 -4.82
CA VAL A 78 3.87 1.06 -3.59
C VAL A 78 2.52 1.42 -2.99
N ALA A 79 1.49 1.67 -3.80
CA ALA A 79 0.14 1.90 -3.31
C ALA A 79 -0.46 0.67 -2.61
N GLU A 80 -0.04 -0.54 -2.99
CA GLU A 80 -0.42 -1.79 -2.31
C GLU A 80 -0.03 -1.78 -0.84
N LEU A 81 1.12 -1.18 -0.50
CA LEU A 81 1.59 -1.06 0.88
C LEU A 81 0.56 -0.32 1.74
N LEU A 82 0.12 0.86 1.29
CA LEU A 82 -0.88 1.65 1.99
C LEU A 82 -2.22 0.93 2.05
N THR A 83 -2.64 0.30 0.96
CA THR A 83 -3.92 -0.41 0.92
C THR A 83 -3.93 -1.62 1.88
N ARG A 84 -2.84 -2.38 1.97
CA ARG A 84 -2.72 -3.49 2.94
C ARG A 84 -2.81 -2.98 4.37
N VAL A 85 -1.97 -2.01 4.73
CA VAL A 85 -1.94 -1.46 6.09
C VAL A 85 -3.29 -0.89 6.47
N TRP A 86 -3.86 -0.03 5.63
CA TRP A 86 -5.13 0.63 5.96
C TRP A 86 -6.29 -0.35 6.02
N SER A 87 -6.37 -1.33 5.10
CA SER A 87 -7.40 -2.36 5.19
C SER A 87 -7.26 -3.21 6.46
N THR A 88 -6.03 -3.53 6.90
CA THR A 88 -5.80 -4.23 8.17
C THR A 88 -6.25 -3.40 9.37
N VAL A 89 -5.94 -2.09 9.40
CA VAL A 89 -6.41 -1.17 10.47
C VAL A 89 -7.94 -1.15 10.54
N LEU A 90 -8.61 -1.04 9.40
CA LEU A 90 -10.07 -1.03 9.33
C LEU A 90 -10.70 -2.34 9.87
N LEU A 91 -10.12 -3.50 9.52
CA LEU A 91 -10.60 -4.80 10.03
C LEU A 91 -10.29 -5.00 11.51
N ALA A 92 -9.13 -4.55 11.98
CA ALA A 92 -8.76 -4.61 13.39
C ALA A 92 -9.72 -3.75 14.23
N ARG A 93 -10.10 -2.56 13.74
CA ARG A 93 -11.09 -1.70 14.38
C ARG A 93 -12.46 -2.37 14.45
N ASP A 94 -12.96 -2.88 13.32
CA ASP A 94 -14.22 -3.62 13.27
C ASP A 94 -14.22 -4.79 14.27
N ALA A 95 -13.13 -5.57 14.33
CA ALA A 95 -12.98 -6.67 15.27
C ALA A 95 -12.97 -6.20 16.74
N PHE A 96 -12.22 -5.13 17.06
CA PHE A 96 -12.11 -4.57 18.40
C PHE A 96 -13.47 -4.08 18.94
N HIS A 97 -14.27 -3.44 18.08
CA HIS A 97 -15.60 -2.93 18.45
C HIS A 97 -16.73 -3.94 18.22
N SER A 98 -16.45 -5.15 17.75
CA SER A 98 -17.46 -6.15 17.33
C SER A 98 -18.46 -5.60 16.30
N GLN A 99 -17.95 -4.82 15.36
CA GLN A 99 -18.70 -4.19 14.26
C GLN A 99 -18.26 -4.74 12.90
N ASN A 100 -18.98 -4.38 11.85
CA ASN A 100 -18.70 -4.78 10.46
C ASN A 100 -18.92 -3.59 9.51
N GLU A 101 -18.52 -2.39 9.95
CA GLU A 101 -18.79 -1.16 9.20
C GLU A 101 -17.79 -1.00 8.05
N CYS A 102 -16.54 -1.38 8.28
CA CYS A 102 -15.44 -1.13 7.36
C CYS A 102 -15.03 -2.35 6.53
N GLN A 103 -15.38 -3.57 6.96
CA GLN A 103 -14.92 -4.82 6.36
C GLN A 103 -15.21 -4.92 4.86
N GLN A 104 -16.44 -4.61 4.44
CA GLN A 104 -16.83 -4.70 3.02
C GLN A 104 -16.06 -3.69 2.17
N LEU A 105 -15.90 -2.47 2.66
CA LEU A 105 -15.15 -1.41 2.01
C LEU A 105 -13.68 -1.82 1.86
N ALA A 106 -13.06 -2.31 2.93
CA ALA A 106 -11.66 -2.72 2.97
C ALA A 106 -11.38 -3.86 1.99
N ARG A 107 -12.25 -4.89 2.00
CA ARG A 107 -12.17 -6.03 1.05
C ARG A 107 -12.34 -5.58 -0.38
N HIS A 108 -13.30 -4.71 -0.66
CA HIS A 108 -13.55 -4.23 -2.02
C HIS A 108 -12.36 -3.45 -2.59
N VAL A 109 -11.81 -2.50 -1.83
CA VAL A 109 -10.63 -1.73 -2.27
C VAL A 109 -9.41 -2.64 -2.40
N PHE A 110 -9.20 -3.54 -1.46
CA PHE A 110 -8.08 -4.50 -1.50
C PHE A 110 -8.15 -5.42 -2.72
N ASN A 111 -9.34 -5.96 -3.05
CA ASN A 111 -9.52 -6.82 -4.22
C ASN A 111 -9.15 -6.10 -5.52
N GLY A 112 -9.61 -4.85 -5.70
CA GLY A 112 -9.23 -4.04 -6.86
C GLY A 112 -7.71 -3.77 -6.92
N GLN A 113 -7.07 -3.53 -5.78
CA GLN A 113 -5.61 -3.41 -5.70
C GLN A 113 -4.90 -4.71 -6.11
N MET A 114 -5.41 -5.87 -5.69
CA MET A 114 -4.86 -7.19 -6.07
C MET A 114 -5.05 -7.51 -7.56
N GLU A 115 -6.11 -7.01 -8.18
CA GLU A 115 -6.29 -7.10 -9.64
C GLU A 115 -5.26 -6.25 -10.38
N ALA A 116 -5.05 -4.99 -9.97
CA ALA A 116 -4.01 -4.13 -10.54
C ALA A 116 -2.61 -4.76 -10.37
N ARG A 117 -2.32 -5.33 -9.20
CA ARG A 117 -1.09 -6.09 -8.94
C ARG A 117 -0.94 -7.27 -9.89
N ARG A 118 -2.01 -8.06 -10.11
CA ARG A 118 -2.00 -9.19 -11.05
C ARG A 118 -1.62 -8.74 -12.47
N GLU A 119 -2.12 -7.60 -12.93
CA GLU A 119 -1.71 -7.05 -14.24
C GLU A 119 -0.23 -6.65 -14.28
N VAL A 120 0.30 -6.08 -13.19
CA VAL A 120 1.75 -5.82 -13.09
C VAL A 120 2.54 -7.12 -13.16
N LEU A 121 2.13 -8.18 -12.46
CA LEU A 121 2.82 -9.47 -12.50
C LEU A 121 2.81 -10.11 -13.90
N LYS A 122 1.69 -9.99 -14.64
CA LYS A 122 1.63 -10.42 -16.05
C LYS A 122 2.65 -9.67 -16.90
N LEU A 123 2.79 -8.35 -16.71
CA LEU A 123 3.80 -7.55 -17.41
C LEU A 123 5.23 -7.96 -17.05
N LEU A 124 5.50 -8.34 -15.79
CA LEU A 124 6.83 -8.83 -15.40
C LEU A 124 7.18 -10.17 -16.02
N ALA A 125 6.18 -11.02 -16.28
CA ALA A 125 6.36 -12.31 -16.93
C ALA A 125 6.46 -12.19 -18.47
N ASP A 126 5.97 -11.10 -19.06
CA ASP A 126 5.95 -10.88 -20.50
C ASP A 126 7.17 -10.06 -20.96
N SER A 127 8.24 -10.76 -21.33
CA SER A 127 9.49 -10.14 -21.82
C SER A 127 9.31 -9.38 -23.14
N SER A 128 8.21 -9.60 -23.88
CA SER A 128 7.91 -8.86 -25.10
C SER A 128 7.39 -7.45 -24.82
N ARG A 129 6.72 -7.26 -23.67
CA ARG A 129 6.17 -5.97 -23.23
C ARG A 129 7.10 -5.22 -22.29
N LEU A 130 7.88 -5.93 -21.49
CA LEU A 130 8.79 -5.34 -20.53
C LEU A 130 10.17 -6.02 -20.60
N PRO A 131 11.20 -5.33 -21.13
CA PRO A 131 12.55 -5.87 -21.19
C PRO A 131 13.05 -6.37 -19.82
N ALA A 132 13.78 -7.49 -19.83
CA ALA A 132 14.20 -8.20 -18.62
C ALA A 132 14.90 -7.30 -17.57
N GLN A 133 15.72 -6.35 -18.01
CA GLN A 133 16.38 -5.40 -17.12
C GLN A 133 15.37 -4.53 -16.34
N GLN A 134 14.33 -4.05 -17.01
CA GLN A 134 13.28 -3.24 -16.38
C GLN A 134 12.36 -4.10 -15.51
N ALA A 135 12.03 -5.31 -15.95
CA ALA A 135 11.29 -6.28 -15.15
C ALA A 135 12.01 -6.59 -13.83
N ALA A 136 13.32 -6.85 -13.86
CA ALA A 136 14.13 -7.08 -12.65
C ALA A 136 14.14 -5.88 -11.70
N VAL A 137 14.14 -4.66 -12.22
CA VAL A 137 14.06 -3.43 -11.42
C VAL A 137 12.71 -3.33 -10.69
N VAL A 138 11.60 -3.63 -11.37
CA VAL A 138 10.26 -3.62 -10.76
C VAL A 138 10.10 -4.78 -9.78
N ASP A 139 10.59 -5.98 -10.10
CA ASP A 139 10.51 -7.15 -9.21
C ASP A 139 11.27 -6.94 -7.88
N ARG A 140 12.44 -6.28 -7.93
CA ARG A 140 13.17 -5.90 -6.70
C ARG A 140 12.35 -4.96 -5.82
N LEU A 141 11.63 -4.01 -6.40
CA LEU A 141 10.73 -3.14 -5.64
C LEU A 141 9.54 -3.93 -5.08
N ARG A 142 8.93 -4.82 -5.87
CA ARG A 142 7.83 -5.69 -5.43
C ARG A 142 8.20 -6.46 -4.16
N ARG A 143 9.30 -7.22 -4.18
CA ARG A 143 9.75 -8.01 -3.02
C ARG A 143 10.02 -7.14 -1.81
N ARG A 144 10.57 -5.94 -2.02
CA ARG A 144 10.81 -4.97 -0.95
C ARG A 144 9.49 -4.49 -0.33
N VAL A 145 8.55 -4.07 -1.17
CA VAL A 145 7.21 -3.64 -0.73
C VAL A 145 6.51 -4.76 0.05
N GLU A 146 6.58 -6.01 -0.42
CA GLU A 146 5.97 -7.15 0.26
C GLU A 146 6.53 -7.35 1.68
N ARG A 147 7.86 -7.31 1.84
CA ARG A 147 8.48 -7.41 3.17
C ARG A 147 8.10 -6.25 4.08
N TRP A 148 8.06 -5.03 3.55
CA TRP A 148 7.60 -3.86 4.32
C TRP A 148 6.12 -3.98 4.69
N ALA A 149 5.28 -4.53 3.81
CA ALA A 149 3.88 -4.75 4.11
C ALA A 149 3.71 -5.69 5.30
N ASP A 150 4.39 -6.84 5.30
CA ASP A 150 4.33 -7.79 6.42
C ASP A 150 4.84 -7.18 7.72
N MET A 151 5.91 -6.39 7.67
CA MET A 151 6.44 -5.71 8.85
C MET A 151 5.48 -4.66 9.42
N LEU A 152 4.79 -3.90 8.56
CA LEU A 152 3.85 -2.85 8.99
C LEU A 152 2.51 -3.41 9.46
N VAL A 153 2.06 -4.57 8.96
CA VAL A 153 0.81 -5.22 9.39
C VAL A 153 1.01 -6.18 10.57
N GLY A 154 2.23 -6.70 10.75
CA GLY A 154 2.57 -7.70 11.78
C GLY A 154 2.03 -7.41 13.18
N PRO A 155 2.16 -6.18 13.72
CA PRO A 155 1.61 -5.86 15.03
C PRO A 155 0.11 -6.15 15.14
N MET A 156 -0.69 -5.69 14.16
CA MET A 156 -2.13 -5.93 14.11
C MET A 156 -2.49 -7.40 13.89
N VAL A 157 -1.65 -8.16 13.19
CA VAL A 157 -1.82 -9.62 13.04
C VAL A 157 -1.73 -10.30 14.41
N VAL A 158 -0.77 -9.88 15.25
CA VAL A 158 -0.55 -10.48 16.56
C VAL A 158 -1.55 -9.96 17.61
N SER A 159 -1.84 -8.66 17.64
CA SER A 159 -2.75 -8.07 18.63
C SER A 159 -4.23 -8.34 18.34
N HIS A 160 -4.64 -8.33 17.08
CA HIS A 160 -6.06 -8.42 16.68
C HIS A 160 -6.40 -9.66 15.84
N GLY A 161 -5.43 -10.52 15.54
CA GLY A 161 -5.67 -11.76 14.78
C GLY A 161 -6.04 -11.56 13.31
N ILE A 162 -5.79 -10.37 12.74
CA ILE A 162 -6.20 -10.02 11.37
C ILE A 162 -5.13 -10.47 10.36
N SER A 163 -5.39 -11.53 9.61
CA SER A 163 -4.46 -12.05 8.60
C SER A 163 -4.85 -11.82 7.14
N ASP A 164 -6.05 -11.30 6.86
CA ASP A 164 -6.66 -11.24 5.53
C ASP A 164 -5.82 -10.53 4.45
N PHE A 165 -4.99 -9.56 4.85
CA PHE A 165 -4.23 -8.70 3.93
C PHE A 165 -2.72 -8.84 4.07
N VAL A 166 -2.25 -9.89 4.74
CA VAL A 166 -0.82 -10.19 4.87
C VAL A 166 -0.28 -10.77 3.56
N VAL A 167 1.00 -10.56 3.25
CA VAL A 167 1.64 -11.24 2.11
C VAL A 167 2.15 -12.61 2.56
N ASP A 168 2.86 -12.65 3.67
CA ASP A 168 3.46 -13.84 4.27
C ASP A 168 3.21 -13.81 5.78
N LEU A 169 2.33 -14.71 6.24
CA LEU A 169 1.82 -14.69 7.62
C LEU A 169 2.92 -14.97 8.65
N ASP A 170 3.81 -15.93 8.37
CA ASP A 170 4.88 -16.30 9.28
C ASP A 170 5.89 -15.16 9.38
N ARG A 171 6.28 -14.58 8.24
CA ARG A 171 7.15 -13.41 8.22
C ARG A 171 6.55 -12.19 8.96
N ALA A 172 5.26 -11.96 8.85
CA ALA A 172 4.59 -10.87 9.56
C ALA A 172 4.62 -11.08 11.09
N LYS A 173 4.39 -12.31 11.55
CA LYS A 173 4.50 -12.69 12.96
C LYS A 173 5.93 -12.55 13.48
N ASP A 174 6.92 -13.02 12.73
CA ASP A 174 8.34 -12.89 13.07
C ASP A 174 8.74 -11.42 13.25
N PHE A 175 8.29 -10.54 12.34
CA PHE A 175 8.54 -9.11 12.46
C PHE A 175 7.89 -8.51 13.71
N ALA A 176 6.65 -8.87 14.01
CA ALA A 176 5.95 -8.37 15.18
C ALA A 176 6.64 -8.80 16.49
N GLN A 177 7.07 -10.06 16.58
CA GLN A 177 7.77 -10.60 17.76
C GLN A 177 9.16 -9.99 17.94
N SER A 178 9.87 -9.71 16.84
CA SER A 178 11.22 -9.14 16.86
C SER A 178 11.24 -7.64 17.12
N ALA A 179 10.21 -6.91 16.68
CA ALA A 179 10.11 -5.45 16.82
C ALA A 179 9.48 -5.01 18.15
N PHE A 180 8.73 -5.88 18.82
CA PHE A 180 7.99 -5.58 20.04
C PHE A 180 8.18 -6.67 21.11
N PRO A 181 9.40 -6.85 21.67
CA PRO A 181 9.56 -7.72 22.83
C PRO A 181 8.70 -7.18 23.98
N SER A 182 7.88 -8.07 24.56
CA SER A 182 6.88 -7.82 25.62
C SER A 182 7.45 -7.31 26.95
N THR A 183 8.72 -6.86 26.99
CA THR A 183 9.50 -6.70 28.22
C THR A 183 10.28 -5.39 28.34
N PHE A 184 10.08 -4.39 27.46
CA PHE A 184 10.76 -3.10 27.58
C PHE A 184 9.78 -1.95 27.87
N GLU A 185 9.73 -1.54 29.13
CA GLU A 185 9.20 -0.25 29.56
C GLU A 185 10.16 0.86 29.05
N GLY A 186 9.84 1.45 27.89
CA GLY A 186 10.60 2.54 27.27
C GLY A 186 9.99 2.90 25.90
N PRO A 187 10.17 4.13 25.39
CA PRO A 187 9.37 4.62 24.28
C PRO A 187 9.73 3.88 22.98
N ASN A 188 8.78 3.07 22.49
CA ASN A 188 8.70 2.51 21.13
C ASN A 188 8.99 3.52 20.00
N ALA A 189 9.04 4.83 20.32
CA ALA A 189 9.40 5.92 19.44
C ALA A 189 10.71 5.68 18.65
N ALA A 190 11.75 5.10 19.24
CA ALA A 190 13.02 4.87 18.52
C ALA A 190 12.86 3.80 17.42
N VAL A 191 12.17 2.69 17.70
CA VAL A 191 11.87 1.63 16.73
C VAL A 191 10.97 2.17 15.61
N HIS A 192 9.96 2.97 15.96
CA HIS A 192 9.10 3.62 14.98
C HIS A 192 9.84 4.63 14.10
N GLN A 193 10.73 5.44 14.67
CA GLN A 193 11.57 6.38 13.91
C GLN A 193 12.50 5.64 12.94
N LEU A 194 13.17 4.58 13.39
CA LEU A 194 14.03 3.76 12.53
C LEU A 194 13.22 3.06 11.43
N THR A 195 12.01 2.57 11.77
CA THR A 195 11.07 1.98 10.80
C THR A 195 10.68 2.99 9.72
N PHE A 196 10.28 4.19 10.13
CA PHE A 196 9.89 5.27 9.22
C PHE A 196 11.05 5.68 8.31
N VAL A 197 12.22 5.97 8.88
CA VAL A 197 13.42 6.36 8.14
C VAL A 197 13.89 5.25 7.19
N GLY A 198 13.87 4.00 7.68
CA GLY A 198 14.19 2.82 6.88
C GLY A 198 13.26 2.67 5.68
N LEU A 199 11.95 2.87 5.86
CA LEU A 199 10.97 2.81 4.78
C LEU A 199 11.18 3.93 3.76
N SER A 200 11.37 5.16 4.23
CA SER A 200 11.62 6.32 3.37
C SER A 200 12.88 6.15 2.53
N HIS A 201 13.91 5.48 3.06
CA HIS A 201 15.11 5.11 2.31
C HIS A 201 14.87 3.94 1.35
N ALA A 202 14.09 2.94 1.78
CA ALA A 202 13.77 1.75 1.00
C ALA A 202 12.91 2.05 -0.24
N ILE A 203 12.04 3.06 -0.19
CA ILE A 203 11.16 3.44 -1.31
C ILE A 203 11.74 4.63 -2.08
N PRO A 204 11.94 4.50 -3.40
CA PRO A 204 12.54 5.57 -4.19
C PRO A 204 11.61 6.78 -4.27
N ARG A 205 12.18 7.98 -4.17
CA ARG A 205 11.46 9.23 -4.40
C ARG A 205 11.23 9.43 -5.90
N ILE A 206 10.09 8.95 -6.38
CA ILE A 206 9.69 9.06 -7.79
C ILE A 206 8.44 9.92 -7.88
N ASN A 207 8.54 11.04 -8.59
CA ASN A 207 7.39 11.84 -8.97
C ASN A 207 6.65 11.14 -10.12
N LEU A 208 5.34 11.03 -9.99
CA LEU A 208 4.50 10.50 -11.05
C LEU A 208 4.44 11.51 -12.19
N ALA A 209 4.50 11.02 -13.43
CA ALA A 209 4.45 11.88 -14.61
C ALA A 209 3.03 12.39 -14.92
N ASP A 210 2.02 11.79 -14.31
CA ASP A 210 0.60 12.06 -14.57
C ASP A 210 0.00 12.83 -13.38
N GLU A 211 -0.48 14.04 -13.65
CA GLU A 211 -1.06 14.93 -12.65
C GLU A 211 -2.38 14.38 -12.08
N ALA A 212 -3.21 13.74 -12.90
CA ALA A 212 -4.46 13.13 -12.45
C ALA A 212 -4.18 11.97 -11.49
N ARG A 213 -3.22 11.10 -11.82
CA ARG A 213 -2.79 10.02 -10.90
C ARG A 213 -2.15 10.59 -9.62
N THR A 214 -1.39 11.67 -9.74
CA THR A 214 -0.80 12.37 -8.59
C THR A 214 -1.88 12.89 -7.63
N THR A 215 -2.93 13.50 -8.18
CA THR A 215 -4.08 14.03 -7.44
C THR A 215 -4.86 12.91 -6.76
N LEU A 216 -5.10 11.79 -7.46
CA LEU A 216 -5.82 10.64 -6.90
C LEU A 216 -5.04 9.96 -5.77
N ASN A 217 -3.73 9.80 -5.91
CA ASN A 217 -2.90 9.28 -4.81
C ASN A 217 -2.93 10.21 -3.60
N HIS A 218 -2.87 11.52 -3.83
CA HIS A 218 -3.01 12.51 -2.75
C HIS A 218 -4.39 12.42 -2.08
N ALA A 219 -5.46 12.25 -2.84
CA ALA A 219 -6.83 12.12 -2.30
C ALA A 219 -6.98 10.86 -1.43
N VAL A 220 -6.43 9.72 -1.86
CA VAL A 220 -6.40 8.49 -1.04
C VAL A 220 -5.63 8.72 0.26
N ALA A 221 -4.40 9.25 0.19
CA ALA A 221 -3.62 9.52 1.39
C ALA A 221 -4.32 10.51 2.33
N ARG A 222 -4.89 11.59 1.80
CA ARG A 222 -5.65 12.57 2.59
C ARG A 222 -6.85 11.94 3.29
N SER A 223 -7.56 11.02 2.64
CA SER A 223 -8.69 10.33 3.26
C SER A 223 -8.27 9.38 4.40
N VAL A 224 -7.10 8.74 4.28
CA VAL A 224 -6.51 7.94 5.37
C VAL A 224 -6.09 8.85 6.52
N LEU A 225 -5.38 9.95 6.23
CA LEU A 225 -4.94 10.90 7.25
C LEU A 225 -6.11 11.58 7.98
N ALA A 226 -7.22 11.84 7.28
CA ALA A 226 -8.43 12.40 7.89
C ALA A 226 -9.15 11.43 8.84
N ALA A 227 -8.78 10.14 8.84
CA ALA A 227 -9.29 9.13 9.75
C ALA A 227 -8.36 8.91 10.96
N LEU A 228 -7.22 9.61 11.02
CA LEU A 228 -6.31 9.52 12.16
C LEU A 228 -6.82 10.40 13.31
N PRO A 229 -6.78 9.91 14.56
CA PRO A 229 -6.97 10.75 15.74
C PRO A 229 -5.73 11.65 15.88
N LEU A 230 -5.84 12.91 15.45
CA LEU A 230 -4.80 13.95 15.59
C LEU A 230 -5.19 14.97 16.66
#